data_AF-A0A5A7RXV8-F1
#
_entry.id   AF-A0A5A7RXV8-F1
#
_cell.length_a   1.000
_cell.length_b   1.000
_cell.length_c   1.000
_cell.angle_alpha   90.00
_cell.angle_beta   90.00
_cell.angle_gamma   90.00
#
_symmetry.space_group_name_H-M   'P 1'
#
loop_
_entity.id
_entity.type
_entity.pdbx_description
1 polymer ?
#
loop_
_entity_poly.entity_id
_entity_poly.type
_entity_poly.pdbx_seq_one_letter_code
_entity_poly.pdbx_strand_id
1 'polypeptide(L)'
;MAFEIRIVSNTPLTGDRDLEKVTKAFLYQIGYLTKGADPTIAFKIFFDFFLKHPTKAWMVEEIANELKVSKPTIYRHLNKLKGLDIIEDVHTNNDAGQSKKAYRLRYGNFAKAWNFVEAHVKVALENYSKTVEHIQRLLEEG
;
A
#
# COMPACT_ATOMS: atom_id res chain seq x y z
N MET A 1 12.56 0.45 1.54
CA MET A 1 12.02 -0.11 0.28
C MET A 1 11.69 1.03 -0.63
N ALA A 2 11.92 0.85 -1.93
CA ALA A 2 11.50 1.79 -2.95
C ALA A 2 9.99 1.67 -3.21
N PHE A 3 9.42 2.70 -3.81
CA PHE A 3 8.05 2.67 -4.31
C PHE A 3 7.96 1.72 -5.50
N GLU A 4 6.99 0.80 -5.45
CA GLU A 4 6.71 -0.14 -6.54
C GLU A 4 5.20 -0.37 -6.59
N ILE A 5 4.61 -0.16 -7.77
CA ILE A 5 3.19 -0.39 -8.02
C ILE A 5 2.99 -1.03 -9.37
N ARG A 6 1.95 -1.86 -9.48
CA ARG A 6 1.48 -2.36 -10.76
C ARG A 6 0.47 -1.38 -11.37
N ILE A 7 0.75 -0.91 -12.58
CA ILE A 7 -0.21 -0.15 -13.40
C ILE A 7 -0.79 -1.09 -14.46
N VAL A 8 -2.10 -1.20 -14.51
CA VAL A 8 -2.84 -1.97 -15.53
C VAL A 8 -4.01 -1.16 -16.05
N SER A 9 -4.39 -1.38 -17.30
CA SER A 9 -5.67 -0.90 -17.79
C SER A 9 -6.81 -1.59 -17.03
N ASN A 10 -7.77 -0.81 -16.55
CA ASN A 10 -8.94 -1.30 -15.82
C ASN A 10 -10.17 -0.40 -16.08
N THR A 11 -11.35 -0.98 -15.92
CA THR A 11 -12.60 -0.22 -15.81
C THR A 11 -12.81 0.17 -14.34
N PRO A 12 -13.14 1.42 -14.01
CA PRO A 12 -13.47 1.83 -12.64
C PRO A 12 -14.59 0.98 -12.04
N LEU A 13 -14.42 0.56 -10.78
CA LEU A 13 -15.34 -0.34 -10.08
C LEU A 13 -16.54 0.40 -9.43
N THR A 14 -16.87 1.60 -9.89
CA THR A 14 -17.86 2.50 -9.27
C THR A 14 -19.31 2.00 -9.33
N GLY A 15 -19.60 1.02 -10.19
CA GLY A 15 -20.92 0.39 -10.29
C GLY A 15 -21.17 -0.73 -9.26
N ASP A 16 -20.14 -1.19 -8.55
CA ASP A 16 -20.24 -2.26 -7.56
C ASP A 16 -20.44 -1.68 -6.16
N ARG A 17 -21.33 -2.30 -5.37
CA ARG A 17 -21.68 -1.85 -4.01
C ARG A 17 -21.10 -2.73 -2.92
N ASP A 18 -20.46 -3.84 -3.28
CA ASP A 18 -19.80 -4.72 -2.34
C ASP A 18 -18.39 -4.20 -2.03
N LEU A 19 -18.24 -3.58 -0.85
CA LEU A 19 -16.98 -2.98 -0.39
C LEU A 19 -15.84 -4.01 -0.34
N GLU A 20 -16.11 -5.25 0.09
CA GLU A 20 -15.08 -6.27 0.21
C GLU A 20 -14.59 -6.68 -1.18
N LYS A 21 -15.53 -6.94 -2.09
CA LYS A 21 -15.23 -7.29 -3.49
C LYS A 21 -14.48 -6.19 -4.21
N VAL A 22 -14.93 -4.93 -4.10
CA VAL A 22 -14.27 -3.76 -4.72
C VAL A 22 -12.86 -3.61 -4.19
N THR A 23 -12.68 -3.69 -2.87
CA THR A 23 -11.35 -3.56 -2.25
C THR A 23 -10.42 -4.67 -2.71
N LYS A 24 -10.89 -5.92 -2.69
CA LYS A 24 -10.07 -7.06 -3.10
C LYS A 24 -9.64 -6.96 -4.55
N ALA A 25 -10.56 -6.59 -5.45
CA ALA A 25 -10.25 -6.37 -6.86
C ALA A 25 -9.23 -5.25 -7.06
N PHE A 26 -9.41 -4.12 -6.38
CA PHE A 26 -8.48 -2.99 -6.42
C PHE A 26 -7.07 -3.39 -5.96
N LEU A 27 -6.94 -4.13 -4.85
CA LEU A 27 -5.63 -4.55 -4.34
C LEU A 27 -4.88 -5.50 -5.28
N TYR A 28 -5.59 -6.28 -6.11
CA TYR A 28 -4.98 -7.05 -7.20
C TYR A 28 -4.53 -6.16 -8.37
N GLN A 29 -5.29 -5.11 -8.70
CA GLN A 29 -4.96 -4.18 -9.79
C GLN A 29 -3.65 -3.44 -9.50
N ILE A 30 -3.48 -2.94 -8.26
CA ILE A 30 -2.27 -2.21 -7.86
C ILE A 30 -1.08 -3.11 -7.50
N GLY A 31 -1.27 -4.43 -7.50
CA GLY A 31 -0.21 -5.42 -7.26
C GLY A 31 0.10 -5.70 -5.78
N TYR A 32 -0.70 -5.20 -4.83
CA TYR A 32 -0.54 -5.57 -3.42
C TYR A 32 -0.89 -7.05 -3.19
N LEU A 33 -2.01 -7.50 -3.74
CA LEU A 33 -2.37 -8.91 -3.83
C LEU A 33 -1.81 -9.50 -5.13
N THR A 34 -1.26 -10.72 -5.04
CA THR A 34 -0.65 -11.43 -6.17
C THR A 34 -1.54 -12.59 -6.60
N LYS A 35 -1.79 -12.73 -7.90
CA LYS A 35 -2.53 -13.89 -8.44
C LYS A 35 -1.72 -15.17 -8.18
N GLY A 36 -2.39 -16.24 -7.76
CA GLY A 36 -1.76 -17.53 -7.46
C GLY A 36 -1.16 -17.66 -6.05
N ALA A 37 -1.12 -16.59 -5.26
CA ALA A 37 -0.83 -16.65 -3.82
C ALA A 37 -2.14 -16.57 -3.01
N ASP A 38 -2.18 -17.19 -1.83
CA ASP A 38 -3.31 -17.04 -0.91
C ASP A 38 -3.41 -15.56 -0.46
N PRO A 39 -4.47 -14.84 -0.82
CA PRO A 39 -4.61 -13.43 -0.48
C PRO A 39 -5.07 -13.22 0.96
N THR A 40 -5.48 -14.26 1.69
CA THR A 40 -6.28 -14.16 2.92
C THR A 40 -5.64 -13.26 3.97
N ILE A 41 -4.37 -13.52 4.32
CA ILE A 41 -3.66 -12.73 5.34
C ILE A 41 -3.42 -11.30 4.86
N ALA A 42 -2.94 -11.11 3.63
CA ALA A 42 -2.68 -9.79 3.07
C ALA A 42 -3.96 -8.94 3.00
N PHE A 43 -5.05 -9.56 2.54
CA PHE A 43 -6.34 -8.91 2.42
C PHE A 43 -6.88 -8.50 3.80
N LYS A 44 -6.87 -9.41 4.78
CA LYS A 44 -7.30 -9.09 6.15
C LYS A 44 -6.48 -7.97 6.77
N ILE A 45 -5.15 -7.99 6.61
CA ILE A 45 -4.28 -6.90 7.11
C ILE A 45 -4.75 -5.55 6.55
N PHE A 46 -4.96 -5.43 5.25
CA PHE A 46 -5.43 -4.17 4.68
C PHE A 46 -6.88 -3.84 5.08
N PHE A 47 -7.80 -4.78 4.86
CA PHE A 47 -9.23 -4.55 4.98
C PHE A 47 -9.69 -4.39 6.42
N ASP A 48 -9.34 -5.33 7.29
CA ASP A 48 -9.83 -5.37 8.65
C ASP A 48 -9.09 -4.39 9.55
N PHE A 49 -7.78 -4.22 9.39
CA PHE A 49 -7.00 -3.35 10.28
C PHE A 49 -6.91 -1.91 9.76
N PHE A 50 -6.63 -1.69 8.48
CA PHE A 50 -6.41 -0.33 7.98
C PHE A 50 -7.66 0.30 7.36
N LEU A 51 -8.42 -0.41 6.53
CA LEU A 51 -9.56 0.19 5.84
C LEU A 51 -10.75 0.40 6.78
N LYS A 52 -11.11 -0.60 7.59
CA LYS A 52 -12.22 -0.50 8.56
C LYS A 52 -11.88 0.38 9.78
N HIS A 53 -10.60 0.54 10.11
CA HIS A 53 -10.14 1.35 11.25
C HIS A 53 -9.05 2.35 10.84
N PRO A 54 -9.37 3.32 9.96
CA PRO A 54 -8.36 4.11 9.28
C PRO A 54 -7.55 5.01 10.21
N THR A 55 -8.14 5.47 11.33
CA THR A 55 -7.45 6.33 12.30
C THR A 55 -6.67 5.56 13.37
N LYS A 56 -6.88 4.24 13.49
CA LYS A 56 -6.22 3.43 14.52
C LYS A 56 -4.78 3.14 14.13
N ALA A 57 -3.89 3.25 15.11
CA ALA A 57 -2.52 2.78 15.01
C ALA A 57 -2.42 1.34 15.52
N TRP A 58 -1.85 0.45 14.72
CA TRP A 58 -1.74 -0.97 15.00
C TRP A 58 -0.30 -1.38 15.23
N MET A 59 -0.05 -2.09 16.33
CA MET A 59 1.24 -2.73 16.57
C MET A 59 1.33 -4.04 15.80
N VAL A 60 2.54 -4.43 15.41
CA VAL A 60 2.79 -5.69 14.68
C VAL A 60 2.36 -6.89 15.51
N GLU A 61 2.62 -6.85 16.81
CA GLU A 61 2.20 -7.83 17.80
C GLU A 61 0.69 -8.05 17.81
N GLU A 62 -0.07 -6.95 17.76
CA GLU A 62 -1.54 -6.98 17.82
C GLU A 62 -2.11 -7.67 16.58
N ILE A 63 -1.64 -7.28 15.39
CA ILE A 63 -2.06 -7.89 14.12
C ILE A 63 -1.64 -9.37 14.06
N ALA A 64 -0.42 -9.68 14.49
CA ALA A 64 0.12 -11.05 14.49
C ALA A 64 -0.70 -11.99 15.39
N ASN A 65 -1.05 -11.52 16.60
CA ASN A 65 -1.85 -12.27 17.56
C ASN A 65 -3.27 -12.52 17.04
N GLU A 66 -3.92 -11.47 16.52
CA GLU A 66 -5.29 -11.58 16.00
C GLU A 66 -5.38 -12.52 14.79
N LEU A 67 -4.43 -12.41 13.86
CA LEU A 67 -4.40 -13.25 12.65
C LEU A 67 -3.74 -14.63 12.86
N LYS A 68 -3.17 -14.89 14.05
CA LYS A 68 -2.44 -16.12 14.39
C LYS A 68 -1.32 -16.44 13.40
N VAL A 69 -0.56 -15.42 13.01
CA VAL A 69 0.60 -15.55 12.09
C VAL A 69 1.86 -14.94 12.71
N SER A 70 3.02 -15.31 12.18
CA SER A 70 4.30 -14.82 12.69
C SER A 70 4.49 -13.31 12.43
N LYS A 71 5.20 -12.61 13.32
CA LYS A 71 5.56 -11.19 13.10
C LYS A 71 6.28 -10.94 11.76
N PRO A 72 7.23 -11.79 11.30
CA PRO A 72 7.84 -11.63 9.98
C PRO A 72 6.81 -11.65 8.83
N THR A 73 5.77 -12.47 8.94
CA THR A 73 4.67 -12.48 7.96
C THR A 73 3.96 -11.13 7.92
N ILE A 74 3.64 -10.56 9.07
CA ILE A 74 3.03 -9.22 9.17
C ILE A 74 3.96 -8.15 8.60
N TYR A 75 5.23 -8.14 9.02
CA TYR A 75 6.22 -7.17 8.53
C TYR A 75 6.30 -7.17 7.01
N ARG A 76 6.31 -8.34 6.34
CA ARG A 76 6.31 -8.43 4.87
C ARG A 76 5.15 -7.67 4.23
N HIS A 77 3.94 -7.78 4.78
CA HIS A 77 2.75 -7.12 4.24
C HIS A 77 2.70 -5.62 4.56
N LEU A 78 3.09 -5.23 5.78
CA LEU A 78 3.21 -3.82 6.15
C LEU A 78 4.27 -3.11 5.32
N ASN A 79 5.37 -3.80 5.07
CA ASN A 79 6.46 -3.30 4.25
C ASN A 79 6.03 -3.00 2.81
N LYS A 80 5.20 -3.86 2.21
CA LYS A 80 4.58 -3.61 0.89
C LYS A 80 3.64 -2.40 0.92
N LEU A 81 2.74 -2.32 1.90
CA LEU A 81 1.82 -1.18 2.03
C LEU A 81 2.55 0.14 2.27
N LYS A 82 3.63 0.11 3.06
CA LYS A 82 4.49 1.27 3.30
C LYS A 82 5.29 1.65 2.06
N GLY A 83 5.77 0.67 1.29
CA GLY A 83 6.42 0.90 0.00
C GLY A 83 5.49 1.57 -1.01
N LEU A 84 4.20 1.22 -0.99
CA LEU A 84 3.16 1.91 -1.77
C LEU A 84 2.79 3.29 -1.22
N ASP A 85 3.32 3.70 -0.07
CA ASP A 85 2.98 4.95 0.61
C ASP A 85 1.52 5.06 1.12
N ILE A 86 0.86 3.92 1.31
CA ILE A 86 -0.54 3.84 1.78
C ILE A 86 -0.63 3.92 3.32
N ILE A 87 0.36 3.36 4.01
CA ILE A 87 0.46 3.40 5.48
C ILE A 87 1.72 4.14 5.91
N GLU A 88 1.69 4.67 7.13
CA GLU A 88 2.82 5.36 7.74
C GLU A 88 3.18 4.75 9.10
N ASP A 89 4.47 4.91 9.47
CA ASP A 89 4.95 4.58 10.80
C ASP A 89 4.51 5.69 11.77
N VAL A 90 3.95 5.29 12.91
CA VAL A 90 3.65 6.19 14.02
C VAL A 90 4.24 5.64 15.31
N HIS A 91 4.50 6.54 16.25
CA HIS A 91 5.00 6.17 17.57
C HIS A 91 3.86 6.30 18.57
N THR A 92 3.57 5.23 19.29
CA THR A 92 2.60 5.21 20.39
C THR A 92 3.36 5.05 21.69
N ASN A 93 3.13 5.93 22.66
CA ASN A 93 3.70 5.77 24.00
C ASN A 93 2.86 4.75 24.76
N ASN A 94 3.52 3.78 25.42
CA ASN A 94 2.84 2.98 26.43
C ASN A 94 2.76 3.74 27.77
N ASP A 95 2.04 3.17 28.74
CA ASP A 95 1.89 3.74 30.08
C ASP A 95 3.22 3.90 30.83
N ALA A 96 4.28 3.18 30.39
CA ALA A 96 5.64 3.29 30.90
C ALA A 96 6.51 4.32 30.15
N GLY A 97 5.93 5.13 29.26
CA GLY A 97 6.63 6.16 28.49
C GLY A 97 7.54 5.63 27.37
N GLN A 98 7.57 4.32 27.12
CA GLN A 98 8.31 3.72 26.02
C GLN A 98 7.55 3.89 24.71
N SER A 99 8.22 4.51 23.74
CA SER A 99 7.72 4.65 22.38
C SER A 99 7.75 3.29 21.66
N LYS A 100 6.57 2.81 21.25
CA LYS A 100 6.42 1.62 20.42
C LYS A 100 6.05 2.01 19.00
N LYS A 101 6.65 1.32 18.05
CA LYS A 101 6.35 1.47 16.64
C LYS A 101 5.01 0.84 16.31
N ALA A 102 4.13 1.62 15.72
CA ALA A 102 2.85 1.19 15.18
C ALA A 102 2.68 1.70 13.75
N TYR A 103 1.63 1.24 13.09
CA TYR A 103 1.32 1.58 11.71
C TYR A 103 -0.12 2.05 11.63
N ARG A 104 -0.39 3.07 10.82
CA ARG A 104 -1.76 3.51 10.52
C ARG A 104 -1.92 3.82 9.04
N LEU A 105 -3.16 3.86 8.59
CA LEU A 105 -3.47 4.39 7.27
C LEU A 105 -3.03 5.85 7.21
N ARG A 106 -2.30 6.24 6.16
CA ARG A 106 -1.80 7.60 6.00
C ARG A 106 -2.98 8.59 6.04
N TYR A 107 -2.87 9.64 6.87
CA TYR A 107 -3.95 10.62 7.16
C TYR A 107 -5.25 10.06 7.73
N GLY A 108 -5.29 8.78 8.11
CA GLY A 108 -6.53 8.12 8.53
C GLY A 108 -7.65 8.18 7.48
N ASN A 109 -7.31 8.24 6.20
CA ASN A 109 -8.27 8.28 5.10
C ASN A 109 -7.65 7.70 3.82
N PHE A 110 -8.31 6.72 3.23
CA PHE A 110 -7.74 5.98 2.10
C PHE A 110 -7.59 6.83 0.84
N ALA A 111 -8.57 7.69 0.53
CA ALA A 111 -8.48 8.60 -0.60
C ALA A 111 -7.33 9.59 -0.44
N LYS A 112 -7.12 10.14 0.76
CA LYS A 112 -5.97 11.02 1.04
C LYS A 112 -4.64 10.28 0.96
N ALA A 113 -4.57 9.03 1.43
CA ALA A 113 -3.39 8.19 1.26
C ALA A 113 -3.10 7.95 -0.24
N TRP A 114 -4.14 7.71 -1.03
CA TRP A 114 -4.02 7.46 -2.47
C TRP A 114 -3.41 8.63 -3.25
N ASN A 115 -3.64 9.88 -2.84
CA ASN A 115 -3.00 11.05 -3.46
C ASN A 115 -1.45 10.96 -3.48
N PHE A 116 -0.84 10.28 -2.50
CA PHE A 116 0.61 10.08 -2.45
C PHE A 116 1.06 9.03 -3.45
N VAL A 117 0.29 7.95 -3.58
CA VAL A 117 0.50 6.93 -4.60
C VAL A 117 0.46 7.58 -5.99
N GLU A 118 -0.55 8.41 -6.26
CA GLU A 118 -0.68 9.13 -7.53
C GLU A 118 0.49 10.08 -7.78
N ALA A 119 0.95 10.81 -6.76
CA ALA A 119 2.12 11.67 -6.89
C ALA A 119 3.39 10.88 -7.26
N HIS A 120 3.64 9.74 -6.61
CA HIS A 120 4.76 8.86 -6.94
C HIS A 120 4.67 8.33 -8.37
N VAL A 121 3.49 7.87 -8.79
CA VAL A 121 3.27 7.38 -10.17
C VAL A 121 3.51 8.50 -11.19
N LYS A 122 2.99 9.70 -10.95
CA LYS A 122 3.17 10.84 -11.85
C LYS A 122 4.65 11.18 -12.02
N VAL A 123 5.40 11.29 -10.93
CA VAL A 123 6.86 11.55 -10.97
C VAL A 123 7.60 10.45 -11.70
N ALA A 124 7.26 9.17 -11.46
CA ALA A 124 7.88 8.05 -12.15
C ALA A 124 7.65 8.10 -13.67
N LEU A 125 6.41 8.35 -14.10
CA LEU A 125 6.07 8.49 -15.51
C LEU A 125 6.76 9.69 -16.17
N GLU A 126 6.81 10.85 -15.51
CA GLU A 126 7.54 12.02 -15.99
C GLU A 126 9.03 11.73 -16.19
N ASN A 127 9.65 10.98 -15.27
CA ASN A 127 11.05 10.59 -15.40
C ASN A 127 11.27 9.60 -16.54
N TYR A 128 10.37 8.63 -16.73
CA TYR A 128 10.44 7.74 -17.89
C TYR A 128 10.32 8.50 -19.21
N SER A 129 9.41 9.48 -19.32
CA SER A 129 9.29 10.31 -20.52
C SER A 129 10.59 11.04 -20.83
N LYS A 130 11.23 11.68 -19.83
CA LYS A 130 12.52 12.35 -20.01
C LYS A 130 13.63 11.39 -20.46
N THR A 131 13.63 10.16 -19.93
CA THR A 131 14.58 9.12 -20.37
C THR A 131 14.33 8.72 -21.82
N VAL A 132 13.08 8.54 -22.24
CA VAL A 132 12.73 8.23 -23.63
C VAL A 132 13.14 9.36 -24.57
N GLU A 133 12.86 10.62 -24.22
CA GLU A 133 13.30 11.80 -24.98
C GLU A 133 14.83 11.86 -25.10
N HIS A 134 15.55 11.53 -24.03
CA HIS A 134 17.00 11.47 -24.07
C HIS A 134 17.51 10.36 -25.00
N ILE A 135 16.92 9.15 -24.93
CA ILE A 135 17.26 8.04 -25.82
C ILE A 135 17.06 8.44 -27.29
N GLN A 136 15.93 9.10 -27.61
CA GLN A 136 15.66 9.57 -28.97
C GLN A 136 16.73 10.55 -29.47
N ARG A 137 17.11 11.53 -28.64
CA ARG A 137 18.17 12.50 -28.99
C ARG A 137 19.50 11.82 -29.30
N LEU A 138 19.89 10.82 -28.50
CA LEU A 138 21.13 10.06 -28.72
C LEU A 138 21.13 9.29 -30.05
N LEU A 139 19.96 8.88 -30.55
CA LEU A 139 19.83 8.20 -31.86
C LEU A 139 19.89 9.19 -33.04
N GLU A 140 19.47 10.44 -32.84
CA GLU A 140 19.48 11.48 -33.88
C GLU A 140 20.86 12.16 -34.02
N GLU A 141 21.67 12.12 -32.96
CA GLU A 141 23.03 12.67 -32.94
C GLU A 141 24.11 11.69 -33.45
N GLY A 142 23.77 10.41 -33.60
CA GLY A 142 24.68 9.33 -34.07
C GLY A 142 24.45 8.95 -35.53
#